data_AF-A0A537ZWE0-F1
#
_entry.id   AF-A0A537ZWE0-F1
#
_cell.length_a   1.000
_cell.length_b   1.000
_cell.length_c   1.000
_cell.angle_alpha   90.00
_cell.angle_beta   90.00
_cell.angle_gamma   90.00
#
_symmetry.space_group_name_H-M   'P 1'
#
loop_
_entity.id
_entity.type
_entity.pdbx_description
1 polymer ?
#
loop_
_entity_poly.entity_id
_entity_poly.type
_entity_poly.pdbx_seq_one_letter_code
_entity_poly.pdbx_strand_id
1 'polypeptide(L)'
;MSAFESIADLPIAVESYELEANDHEYSPEFTRGSTIIHLRGGGEEGIGEDVIYDVLDHIAHRDAGPVHDLSGPKTLGELCELLGELDLFPGAPPVRDPSRHYRRWAYESAALDLALRQAGKQLGEVVGRELRPLNFVCS
;
A
#
# COMPACT_ATOMS: atom_id res chain seq x y z
N MET A 1 21.23 7.51 9.47
CA MET A 1 19.93 6.85 9.60
C MET A 1 19.22 6.98 8.26
N SER A 2 18.78 5.88 7.66
CA SER A 2 17.99 5.92 6.43
C SER A 2 16.58 6.43 6.72
N ALA A 3 15.86 6.89 5.69
CA ALA A 3 14.46 7.29 5.86
C ALA A 3 13.57 6.11 6.32
N PHE A 4 13.94 4.87 5.98
CA PHE A 4 13.23 3.69 6.44
C PHE A 4 13.47 3.44 7.94
N GLU A 5 14.70 3.54 8.42
CA GLU A 5 15.02 3.40 9.84
C GLU A 5 14.26 4.41 10.72
N SER A 6 13.96 5.61 10.21
CA SER A 6 13.16 6.59 10.97
C SER A 6 11.66 6.24 11.10
N ILE A 7 11.12 5.39 10.22
CA ILE A 7 9.70 5.02 10.22
C ILE A 7 9.44 3.58 10.68
N ALA A 8 10.47 2.72 10.67
CA ALA A 8 10.33 1.29 10.94
C ALA A 8 9.74 0.99 12.33
N ASP A 9 10.11 1.78 13.35
CA ASP A 9 9.63 1.60 14.73
C ASP A 9 8.27 2.27 14.99
N LEU A 10 7.60 2.84 13.98
CA LEU A 10 6.26 3.40 14.17
C LEU A 10 5.30 2.28 14.63
N PRO A 11 4.58 2.47 15.75
CA PRO A 11 3.63 1.47 16.21
C PRO A 11 2.47 1.37 15.22
N ILE A 12 2.02 0.14 14.98
CA ILE A 12 0.87 -0.12 14.13
C ILE A 12 0.00 -1.23 14.72
N ALA A 13 -1.31 -1.05 14.64
CA ALA A 13 -2.30 -2.07 14.92
C ALA A 13 -3.23 -2.21 13.70
N VAL A 14 -3.20 -3.38 13.04
CA VAL A 14 -4.11 -3.71 11.95
C VAL A 14 -5.19 -4.66 12.48
N GLU A 15 -6.44 -4.32 12.22
CA GLU A 15 -7.63 -5.10 12.59
C GLU A 15 -8.26 -5.77 11.36
N SER A 16 -8.22 -5.09 10.21
CA SER A 16 -8.77 -5.61 8.96
C SER A 16 -8.19 -4.88 7.75
N TYR A 17 -8.42 -5.43 6.56
CA TYR A 17 -8.24 -4.69 5.32
C TYR A 17 -9.30 -5.02 4.27
N GLU A 18 -9.45 -4.11 3.32
CA GLU A 18 -10.39 -4.19 2.22
C GLU A 18 -9.71 -3.76 0.91
N LEU A 19 -10.19 -4.31 -0.21
CA LEU A 19 -9.71 -4.02 -1.56
C LEU A 19 -10.84 -3.38 -2.36
N GLU A 20 -10.70 -2.09 -2.67
CA GLU A 20 -11.70 -1.33 -3.43
C GLU A 20 -11.24 -1.13 -4.88
N ALA A 21 -12.18 -1.27 -5.81
CA ALA A 21 -11.97 -0.97 -7.22
C ALA A 21 -11.83 0.55 -7.46
N ASN A 22 -10.79 0.99 -8.16
CA ASN A 22 -10.62 2.39 -8.59
C ASN A 22 -10.29 2.48 -10.09
N ASP A 23 -10.90 1.60 -10.88
CA ASP A 23 -10.67 1.52 -12.31
C ASP A 23 -11.19 2.79 -13.02
N HIS A 24 -10.40 3.34 -13.94
CA HIS A 24 -10.77 4.52 -14.73
C HIS A 24 -10.79 4.20 -16.22
N GLU A 25 -11.95 4.39 -16.86
CA GLU A 25 -12.09 4.27 -18.32
C GLU A 25 -11.76 5.60 -18.99
N TYR A 26 -10.71 5.62 -19.80
CA TYR A 26 -10.33 6.80 -20.59
C TYR A 26 -10.89 6.74 -22.02
N SER A 27 -11.11 5.53 -22.54
CA SER A 27 -11.71 5.26 -23.86
C SER A 27 -12.20 3.80 -23.92
N PRO A 28 -13.04 3.42 -24.90
CA PRO A 28 -13.51 2.03 -25.05
C PRO A 28 -12.39 0.99 -25.17
N GLU A 29 -11.21 1.39 -25.67
CA GLU A 29 -10.05 0.53 -25.84
C GLU A 29 -9.05 0.60 -24.67
N PHE A 30 -9.27 1.50 -23.70
CA PHE A 30 -8.31 1.76 -22.63
C PHE A 30 -8.98 2.07 -21.29
N THR A 31 -8.87 1.10 -20.38
CA THR A 31 -9.16 1.22 -18.96
C THR A 31 -7.86 1.14 -18.18
N ARG A 32 -7.63 2.09 -17.28
CA ARG A 32 -6.57 1.99 -16.27
C ARG A 32 -7.14 1.31 -15.04
N GLY A 33 -6.71 0.08 -14.78
CA GLY A 33 -7.03 -0.60 -13.53
C GLY A 33 -6.26 0.01 -12.36
N SER A 34 -6.91 0.11 -11.20
CA SER A 34 -6.20 0.29 -9.93
C SER A 34 -7.04 -0.25 -8.76
N THR A 35 -6.37 -0.55 -7.65
CA THR A 35 -7.02 -1.09 -6.45
C THR A 35 -6.57 -0.31 -5.23
N ILE A 36 -7.52 0.22 -4.48
CA ILE A 36 -7.24 0.87 -3.20
C ILE A 36 -7.23 -0.19 -2.11
N ILE A 37 -6.14 -0.20 -1.34
CA ILE A 37 -5.97 -1.03 -0.16
C ILE A 37 -6.29 -0.18 1.05
N HIS A 38 -7.36 -0.54 1.75
CA HIS A 38 -7.75 0.09 3.01
C HIS A 38 -7.25 -0.77 4.15
N LEU A 39 -6.28 -0.30 4.93
CA LEU A 39 -5.91 -0.93 6.20
C LEU A 39 -6.58 -0.18 7.36
N ARG A 40 -7.25 -0.91 8.25
CA ARG A 40 -7.98 -0.31 9.38
C ARG A 40 -7.50 -0.87 10.71
N GLY A 41 -7.42 -0.01 11.72
CA GLY A 41 -7.20 -0.42 13.09
C GLY A 41 -6.99 0.78 14.01
N GLY A 42 -7.27 0.61 15.30
CA GLY A 42 -7.11 1.70 16.28
C GLY A 42 -8.00 2.92 16.00
N GLY A 43 -9.11 2.74 15.27
CA GLY A 43 -10.01 3.82 14.85
C GLY A 43 -9.53 4.65 13.65
N GLU A 44 -8.37 4.32 13.07
CA GLU A 44 -7.80 5.00 11.91
C GLU A 44 -7.82 4.11 10.67
N GLU A 45 -7.67 4.75 9.50
CA GLU A 45 -7.58 4.09 8.19
C GLU A 45 -6.35 4.60 7.43
N GLY A 46 -5.52 3.68 6.94
CA GLY A 46 -4.42 3.97 6.03
C GLY A 46 -4.71 3.48 4.62
N ILE A 47 -4.29 4.28 3.63
CA ILE A 47 -4.60 4.06 2.22
C ILE A 47 -3.33 3.85 1.40
N GLY A 48 -3.38 2.84 0.52
CA GLY A 48 -2.37 2.62 -0.51
C GLY A 48 -3.04 2.22 -1.82
N GLU A 49 -2.38 2.51 -2.95
CA GLU A 49 -2.92 2.20 -4.27
C GLU A 49 -2.01 1.24 -5.02
N ASP A 50 -2.58 0.12 -5.44
CA ASP A 50 -1.97 -0.76 -6.42
C ASP A 50 -2.14 -0.14 -7.82
N VAL A 51 -1.01 0.12 -8.46
CA VAL A 51 -0.91 0.81 -9.75
C VAL A 51 -0.35 -0.09 -10.86
N ILE A 52 -0.44 -1.41 -10.71
CA ILE A 52 -0.10 -2.36 -11.76
C ILE A 52 -0.79 -2.01 -13.08
N TYR A 53 -0.17 -2.37 -14.20
CA TYR A 53 -0.68 -2.00 -15.53
C TYR A 53 -1.77 -2.95 -16.03
N ASP A 54 -1.67 -4.23 -15.66
CA ASP A 54 -2.51 -5.28 -16.20
C ASP A 54 -3.80 -5.40 -15.39
N VAL A 55 -4.93 -5.02 -15.99
CA VAL A 55 -6.27 -5.00 -15.34
C VAL A 55 -6.65 -6.36 -14.75
N LEU A 56 -6.24 -7.45 -15.40
CA LEU A 56 -6.51 -8.81 -14.91
C LEU A 56 -5.85 -9.08 -13.55
N ASP A 57 -4.68 -8.51 -13.27
CA ASP A 57 -3.99 -8.66 -11.99
C ASP A 57 -4.75 -7.92 -10.86
N HIS A 58 -5.47 -6.83 -11.18
CA HIS A 58 -6.37 -6.14 -10.24
C HIS A 58 -7.66 -6.94 -9.99
N ILE A 59 -8.24 -7.52 -11.04
CA ILE A 59 -9.45 -8.36 -10.90
C ILE A 59 -9.12 -9.56 -10.01
N ALA A 60 -8.06 -10.30 -10.31
CA ALA A 60 -7.64 -11.45 -9.52
C ALA A 60 -7.35 -11.10 -8.05
N HIS A 61 -6.75 -9.95 -7.80
CA HIS A 61 -6.48 -9.46 -6.44
C HIS A 61 -7.75 -9.17 -5.65
N ARG A 62 -8.68 -8.43 -6.25
CA ARG A 62 -9.98 -8.10 -5.64
C ARG A 62 -10.85 -9.35 -5.42
N ASP A 63 -10.85 -10.28 -6.38
CA ASP A 63 -11.56 -11.54 -6.28
C ASP A 63 -11.01 -12.44 -5.16
N ALA A 64 -9.68 -12.43 -4.93
CA ALA A 64 -9.08 -13.12 -3.80
C ALA A 64 -9.53 -12.50 -2.47
N GLY A 65 -9.64 -11.17 -2.40
CA GLY A 65 -10.07 -10.46 -1.19
C GLY A 65 -9.04 -10.47 -0.07
N PRO A 66 -9.46 -10.22 1.20
CA PRO A 66 -8.54 -10.07 2.31
C PRO A 66 -8.09 -11.39 2.94
N VAL A 67 -7.26 -12.15 2.22
CA VAL A 67 -6.85 -13.51 2.60
C VAL A 67 -5.64 -13.61 3.55
N HIS A 68 -4.90 -12.52 3.78
CA HIS A 68 -3.71 -12.53 4.62
C HIS A 68 -4.00 -12.02 6.04
N ASP A 69 -3.45 -12.66 7.07
CA ASP A 69 -3.50 -12.09 8.42
C ASP A 69 -2.38 -11.05 8.61
N LEU A 70 -2.77 -9.79 8.74
CA LEU A 70 -1.87 -8.65 8.94
C LEU A 70 -1.88 -8.12 10.38
N SER A 71 -2.59 -8.78 11.31
CA SER A 71 -2.79 -8.29 12.69
C SER A 71 -1.62 -8.58 13.66
N GLY A 72 -0.73 -9.49 13.26
CA GLY A 72 0.43 -9.93 14.05
C GLY A 72 1.42 -8.81 14.36
N PRO A 73 1.97 -8.11 13.34
CA PRO A 73 2.94 -7.03 13.51
C PRO A 73 2.51 -5.96 14.50
N LYS A 74 3.50 -5.36 15.16
CA LYS A 74 3.35 -4.25 16.13
C LYS A 74 4.10 -3.00 15.70
N THR A 75 5.01 -3.12 14.75
CA THR A 75 5.70 -1.99 14.12
C THR A 75 5.51 -2.00 12.61
N LEU A 76 5.68 -0.84 11.97
CA LEU A 76 5.68 -0.74 10.52
C LEU A 76 6.75 -1.65 9.88
N GLY A 77 7.93 -1.72 10.49
CA GLY A 77 9.03 -2.58 10.03
C GLY A 77 8.65 -4.05 9.99
N GLU A 78 8.06 -4.56 11.08
CA GLU A 78 7.57 -5.94 11.16
C GLU A 78 6.49 -6.24 10.12
N LEU A 79 5.61 -5.27 9.83
CA LEU A 79 4.58 -5.45 8.80
C LEU A 79 5.21 -5.46 7.39
N CYS A 80 6.19 -4.59 7.11
CA CYS A 80 6.92 -4.61 5.84
C CYS A 80 7.72 -5.91 5.65
N GLU A 81 8.29 -6.48 6.72
CA GLU A 81 8.93 -7.79 6.69
C GLU A 81 7.92 -8.89 6.35
N LEU A 82 6.79 -8.94 7.05
CA LEU A 82 5.70 -9.89 6.76
C LEU A 82 5.24 -9.78 5.30
N LEU A 83 4.94 -8.56 4.82
CA LEU A 83 4.54 -8.30 3.44
C LEU A 83 5.58 -8.73 2.41
N GLY A 84 6.86 -8.79 2.79
CA GLY A 84 7.93 -9.29 1.94
C GLY A 84 7.94 -10.81 1.75
N GLU A 85 7.36 -11.56 2.68
CA GLU A 85 7.30 -13.02 2.66
C GLU A 85 5.97 -13.56 2.09
N LEU A 86 4.92 -12.73 2.08
CA LEU A 86 3.60 -13.13 1.60
C LEU A 86 3.55 -13.24 0.07
N ASP A 87 2.83 -14.24 -0.42
CA ASP A 87 2.43 -14.31 -1.84
C ASP A 87 1.20 -13.42 -2.08
N LEU A 88 1.46 -12.20 -2.54
CA LEU A 88 0.42 -11.21 -2.88
C LEU A 88 -0.24 -11.44 -4.26
N PHE A 89 0.08 -12.56 -4.93
CA PHE A 89 -0.50 -13.00 -6.20
C PHE A 89 -0.97 -14.45 -6.11
N PRO A 90 -1.91 -14.75 -5.19
CA PRO A 90 -2.38 -16.12 -5.02
C PRO A 90 -3.06 -16.63 -6.30
N GLY A 91 -2.67 -17.83 -6.74
CA GLY A 91 -3.30 -18.54 -7.86
C GLY A 91 -2.60 -18.40 -9.21
N ALA A 92 -1.96 -17.26 -9.49
CA ALA A 92 -1.18 -17.07 -10.72
C ALA A 92 -0.07 -16.02 -10.53
N PRO A 93 1.11 -16.20 -11.13
CA PRO A 93 2.13 -15.15 -11.14
C PRO A 93 1.60 -13.90 -11.88
N PRO A 94 2.11 -12.70 -11.53
CA PRO A 94 1.73 -11.49 -12.26
C PRO A 94 2.09 -11.59 -13.73
N VAL A 95 1.39 -10.83 -14.57
CA VAL A 95 1.72 -10.72 -16.00
C VAL A 95 3.15 -10.20 -16.21
N ARG A 96 3.64 -9.37 -15.27
CA ARG A 96 4.98 -8.77 -15.30
C ARG A 96 5.68 -8.96 -13.95
N ASP A 97 6.93 -9.41 -13.97
CA ASP A 97 7.70 -9.60 -12.73
C ASP A 97 7.78 -8.35 -11.83
N PRO A 98 7.95 -7.11 -12.34
CA PRO A 98 7.97 -5.91 -11.50
C PRO A 98 6.68 -5.65 -10.73
N SER A 99 5.54 -6.20 -11.16
CA SER A 99 4.25 -6.03 -10.49
C SER A 99 4.27 -6.54 -9.04
N ARG A 100 5.16 -7.49 -8.71
CA ARG A 100 5.38 -7.93 -7.33
C ARG A 100 5.78 -6.78 -6.41
N HIS A 101 6.66 -5.91 -6.90
CA HIS A 101 7.10 -4.74 -6.15
C HIS A 101 5.99 -3.70 -6.03
N TYR A 102 5.24 -3.44 -7.11
CA TYR A 102 4.15 -2.46 -7.08
C TYR A 102 3.04 -2.86 -6.12
N ARG A 103 2.60 -4.13 -6.14
CA ARG A 103 1.61 -4.65 -5.20
C ARG A 103 2.09 -4.54 -3.76
N ARG A 104 3.35 -4.94 -3.50
CA ARG A 104 3.95 -4.82 -2.17
C ARG A 104 3.99 -3.37 -1.70
N TRP A 105 4.44 -2.44 -2.53
CA TRP A 105 4.50 -1.02 -2.18
C TRP A 105 3.12 -0.40 -1.92
N ALA A 106 2.06 -0.90 -2.57
CA ALA A 106 0.71 -0.49 -2.28
C ALA A 106 0.30 -0.84 -0.84
N TYR A 107 0.56 -2.08 -0.41
CA TYR A 107 0.33 -2.50 0.98
C TYR A 107 1.22 -1.73 1.97
N GLU A 108 2.51 -1.58 1.67
CA GLU A 108 3.45 -0.84 2.53
C GLU A 108 3.08 0.65 2.63
N SER A 109 2.50 1.24 1.58
CA SER A 109 2.00 2.62 1.60
C SER A 109 0.77 2.75 2.49
N ALA A 110 -0.19 1.81 2.39
CA ALA A 110 -1.34 1.75 3.30
C ALA A 110 -0.89 1.60 4.76
N ALA A 111 0.13 0.75 4.99
CA ALA A 111 0.68 0.52 6.32
C ALA A 111 1.35 1.77 6.89
N LEU A 112 2.14 2.47 6.08
CA LEU A 112 2.77 3.72 6.48
C LEU A 112 1.73 4.80 6.79
N ASP A 113 0.70 4.96 5.94
CA ASP A 113 -0.38 5.93 6.19
C ASP A 113 -1.11 5.60 7.50
N LEU A 114 -1.44 4.33 7.74
CA LEU A 114 -2.09 3.89 8.98
C LEU A 114 -1.22 4.17 10.21
N ALA A 115 0.06 3.78 10.17
CA ALA A 115 1.00 3.97 11.26
C ALA A 115 1.19 5.45 11.61
N LEU A 116 1.29 6.32 10.58
CA LEU A 116 1.39 7.77 10.78
C LEU A 116 0.13 8.35 11.43
N ARG A 117 -1.05 7.93 10.98
CA ARG A 117 -2.33 8.37 11.55
C ARG A 117 -2.52 7.92 12.99
N GLN A 118 -2.26 6.64 13.28
CA GLN A 118 -2.30 6.12 14.65
C GLN A 118 -1.31 6.84 15.58
N ALA A 119 -0.15 7.27 15.05
CA ALA A 119 0.82 8.05 15.79
C ALA A 119 0.48 9.56 15.87
N GLY A 120 -0.51 10.05 15.11
CA GLY A 120 -0.83 11.47 14.99
C GLY A 120 0.31 12.30 14.37
N LYS A 121 1.11 11.71 13.47
CA LYS A 121 2.32 12.33 12.90
C LYS A 121 2.24 12.50 11.40
N GLN A 122 2.95 13.50 10.90
CA GLN A 122 3.18 13.66 9.47
C GLN A 122 4.49 13.00 9.04
N LEU A 123 4.54 12.44 7.83
CA LEU A 123 5.75 11.77 7.32
C LEU A 123 6.99 12.67 7.42
N GLY A 124 6.87 13.94 7.00
CA GLY A 124 7.96 14.91 7.02
C GLY A 124 8.55 15.12 8.41
N GLU A 125 7.72 15.12 9.46
CA GLU A 125 8.17 15.19 10.85
C GLU A 125 9.02 13.98 11.21
N VAL A 126 8.52 12.77 10.90
CA VAL A 126 9.19 11.51 11.27
C VAL A 126 10.53 11.35 10.56
N VAL A 127 10.61 11.70 9.27
CA VAL A 127 11.86 11.60 8.49
C VAL A 127 12.77 12.84 8.64
N GLY A 128 12.40 13.81 9.48
CA GLY A 128 13.19 15.03 9.71
C GLY A 128 13.33 15.94 8.50
N ARG A 129 12.29 16.06 7.66
CA ARG A 129 12.28 16.87 6.43
C ARG A 129 11.17 17.91 6.47
N GLU A 130 11.56 19.16 6.21
CA GLU A 130 10.62 20.26 5.99
C GLU A 130 9.89 20.08 4.66
N LEU A 131 8.56 20.11 4.69
CA LEU A 131 7.72 20.06 3.50
C LEU A 131 7.88 21.36 2.71
N ARG A 132 8.18 21.24 1.41
CA ARG A 132 8.33 22.38 0.50
C ARG A 132 7.36 22.24 -0.67
N PRO A 133 6.85 23.36 -1.23
CA PRO A 133 6.02 23.31 -2.42
C PRO A 133 6.73 22.61 -3.58
N LEU A 134 5.97 21.77 -4.30
CA LEU A 134 6.43 21.13 -5.53
C LEU A 134 5.97 21.96 -6.74
N ASN A 135 6.86 22.12 -7.72
CA ASN A 135 6.54 22.72 -9.02
C ASN A 135 6.50 21.62 -10.06
N PHE A 136 5.34 21.44 -10.70
CA PHE A 136 5.16 20.46 -11.77
C PHE A 136 5.42 21.13 -13.12
N VAL A 137 6.19 20.46 -13.98
CA VAL A 137 6.40 20.87 -15.37
C VAL A 137 5.89 19.75 -16.25
N CYS A 138 5.00 20.08 -17.20
CA CYS A 138 4.64 19.17 -18.28
C CYS A 138 5.72 19.34 -19.36
N SER A 139 6.71 18.44 -19.39
CA SER A 139 7.85 18.46 -20.30
C SER A 139 7.75 17.39 -21.39
#